data_AF-A0A4S2S3G4-F1
#
_entry.id   AF-A0A4S2S3G4-F1
#
_cell.length_a   1.000
_cell.length_b   1.000
_cell.length_c   1.000
_cell.angle_alpha   90.00
_cell.angle_beta   90.00
_cell.angle_gamma   90.00
#
_symmetry.space_group_name_H-M   'P 1'
#
loop_
_entity.id
_entity.type
_entity.pdbx_description
1 polymer ?
#
loop_
_entity_poly.entity_id
_entity_poly.type
_entity_poly.pdbx_seq_one_letter_code
_entity_poly.pdbx_strand_id
1 'polypeptide(L)' 'AEQRALLLLVSVEGLSYQEAADALDIPLGTVMSRLSRARKALRAFNEGQPVTPPLRILK' A
#
# COMPACT_ATOMS: atom_id res chain seq x y z
N ALA A 1 0.81 8.38 -4.41
CA ALA A 1 -0.43 8.04 -5.13
C ALA A 1 -0.69 6.52 -5.20
N GLU A 2 0.30 5.70 -5.56
CA GLU A 2 0.11 4.26 -5.85
C GLU A 2 -0.41 3.38 -4.69
N GLN A 3 -0.06 3.69 -3.43
CA GLN A 3 -0.50 2.88 -2.27
C GLN A 3 -2.01 2.96 -2.02
N ARG A 4 -2.63 4.11 -2.33
CA ARG A 4 -4.07 4.33 -2.15
C ARG A 4 -4.88 3.53 -3.18
N ALA A 5 -4.39 3.45 -4.42
CA ALA A 5 -5.01 2.64 -5.47
C ALA A 5 -5.02 1.16 -5.09
N LEU A 6 -3.90 0.63 -4.59
CA LEU A 6 -3.82 -0.75 -4.11
C LEU A 6 -4.80 -1.07 -2.97
N LEU A 7 -4.94 -0.17 -1.99
CA LEU A 7 -5.91 -0.35 -0.92
C LEU A 7 -7.34 -0.38 -1.44
N LEU A 8 -7.68 0.47 -2.42
CA LEU A 8 -9.01 0.50 -3.02
C LEU A 8 -9.32 -0.82 -3.74
N LEU A 9 -8.45 -1.24 -4.66
CA LEU A 9 -8.63 -2.46 -5.45
C LEU A 9 -8.81 -3.70 -4.57
N VAL A 10 -8.00 -3.84 -3.52
CA VAL A 10 -8.05 -5.02 -2.66
C VAL A 10 -9.17 -4.95 -1.62
N SER A 11 -9.38 -3.79 -0.99
CA SER A 11 -10.27 -3.69 0.18
C SER A 11 -11.69 -3.31 -0.18
N VAL A 12 -11.88 -2.62 -1.31
CA VAL A 12 -13.20 -2.15 -1.77
C VAL A 12 -13.66 -2.98 -2.96
N GLU A 13 -12.82 -3.14 -3.98
CA GLU A 13 -13.19 -3.94 -5.18
C GLU A 13 -13.03 -5.46 -4.96
N GLY A 14 -12.39 -5.88 -3.86
CA GLY A 14 -12.25 -7.29 -3.49
C GLY A 14 -11.28 -8.10 -4.36
N LEU A 15 -10.44 -7.44 -5.15
CA LEU A 15 -9.43 -8.11 -5.98
C LEU A 15 -8.43 -8.87 -5.12
N SER A 16 -8.04 -10.05 -5.58
CA SER A 16 -6.88 -10.76 -5.05
C SER A 16 -5.60 -9.98 -5.29
N TYR A 17 -4.54 -10.31 -4.55
CA TYR A 17 -3.26 -9.63 -4.72
C TYR A 17 -2.64 -9.86 -6.11
N GLN A 18 -2.93 -11.01 -6.73
CA GLN A 18 -2.48 -11.32 -8.09
C GLN A 18 -3.23 -10.45 -9.10
N GLU A 19 -4.56 -10.38 -9.03
CA GLU A 19 -5.35 -9.54 -9.95
C GLU A 19 -4.99 -8.04 -9.79
N ALA A 20 -4.73 -7.59 -8.56
CA ALA A 20 -4.27 -6.22 -8.33
C ALA A 20 -2.84 -5.98 -8.85
N ALA A 21 -1.97 -7.00 -8.84
CA ALA A 21 -0.64 -6.93 -9.43
C ALA A 21 -0.72 -6.79 -10.96
N ASP A 22 -1.57 -7.62 -11.58
CA ASP A 22 -1.78 -7.64 -13.02
C ASP A 22 -2.46 -6.34 -13.51
N ALA A 23 -3.48 -5.85 -12.78
CA ALA A 23 -4.20 -4.62 -13.12
C ALA A 23 -3.34 -3.35 -13.03
N LEU A 24 -2.31 -3.36 -12.19
CA LEU A 24 -1.40 -2.23 -11.97
C LEU A 24 -0.03 -2.41 -12.65
N ASP A 25 0.19 -3.53 -13.33
CA ASP A 25 1.46 -3.91 -13.96
C ASP A 25 2.66 -3.77 -13.00
N ILE A 26 2.55 -4.36 -11.80
CA ILE A 26 3.60 -4.35 -10.78
C ILE A 26 3.84 -5.74 -10.19
N PRO A 27 5.06 -6.05 -9.71
CA PRO A 27 5.33 -7.34 -9.09
C PRO A 27 4.46 -7.62 -7.86
N LEU A 28 4.04 -8.88 -7.67
CA LEU A 28 3.24 -9.31 -6.51
C LEU A 28 3.92 -8.96 -5.16
N GLY A 29 5.25 -9.10 -5.06
CA GLY A 29 6.00 -8.67 -3.86
C GLY A 29 5.90 -7.15 -3.60
N THR A 30 5.78 -6.35 -4.65
CA THR A 30 5.54 -4.90 -4.56
C THR A 30 4.14 -4.62 -4.02
N VAL A 31 3.12 -5.36 -4.47
CA VAL A 31 1.75 -5.29 -3.93
C VAL A 31 1.75 -5.52 -2.43
N MET A 32 2.34 -6.63 -1.97
CA MET A 32 2.41 -6.99 -0.55
C MET A 32 3.11 -5.91 0.29
N SER A 33 4.29 -5.46 -0.14
CA SER A 33 5.06 -4.45 0.61
C SER A 33 4.38 -3.07 0.62
N ARG A 34 3.70 -2.68 -0.47
CA ARG A 34 2.94 -1.42 -0.56
C ARG A 34 1.69 -1.48 0.32
N LEU A 35 0.93 -2.57 0.30
CA LEU A 35 -0.25 -2.77 1.16
C LEU A 35 0.12 -2.76 2.65
N SER A 36 1.20 -3.45 3.03
CA SER A 36 1.69 -3.45 4.41
C SER A 36 1.97 -2.03 4.91
N ARG A 37 2.71 -1.23 4.11
CA ARG A 37 3.01 0.18 4.41
C ARG A 37 1.74 1.03 4.47
N ALA A 38 0.83 0.84 3.52
CA ALA A 38 -0.43 1.59 3.47
C ALA A 38 -1.32 1.31 4.69
N ARG A 39 -1.43 0.04 5.11
CA ARG A 39 -2.16 -0.34 6.34
C ARG A 39 -1.50 0.21 7.60
N LYS A 40 -0.18 0.24 7.66
CA LYS A 40 0.56 0.86 8.78
C LYS A 40 0.29 2.37 8.86
N ALA A 41 0.33 3.06 7.72
CA ALA A 41 0.00 4.48 7.63
C ALA A 41 -1.44 4.77 8.09
N LEU A 42 -2.41 3.94 7.66
CA LEU A 42 -3.81 4.08 8.07
C LEU A 42 -4.02 3.86 9.57
N ARG A 43 -3.34 2.86 10.16
CA ARG A 43 -3.38 2.64 11.61
C ARG A 43 -2.80 3.82 12.39
N ALA A 44 -1.62 4.29 12.01
CA ALA A 44 -1.00 5.45 12.65
C ALA A 44 -1.89 6.70 12.55
N PHE A 45 -2.52 6.94 11.40
CA PHE A 45 -3.48 8.03 11.23
C PHE A 45 -4.68 7.91 12.20
N ASN A 46 -5.26 6.71 12.32
CA ASN A 46 -6.38 6.48 13.25
C ASN A 46 -5.98 6.62 14.72
N GLU A 47 -4.72 6.33 15.06
CA GLU A 47 -4.15 6.50 16.41
C GLU A 47 -3.74 7.97 16.70
N GLY A 48 -4.01 8.91 15.78
CA GLY A 48 -3.60 10.31 15.91
C GLY A 48 -2.08 10.53 15.80
N GLN A 49 -1.34 9.52 15.35
CA GLN A 49 0.10 9.61 15.18
C GLN A 49 0.43 10.27 13.82
N PRO A 50 1.43 11.16 13.78
CA PRO A 50 1.88 11.74 12.52
C PRO A 50 2.47 10.65 11.62
N VAL A 51 1.89 10.47 10.43
CA VAL A 51 2.39 9.55 9.42
C VAL A 51 3.58 10.18 8.71
N THR A 52 4.79 10.02 9.25
CA THR A 52 6.01 10.45 8.57
C THR A 52 6.52 9.31 7.67
N PRO A 53 6.53 9.47 6.33
CA PRO A 53 7.11 8.44 5.47
C PRO A 53 8.62 8.35 5.74
N PRO A 54 9.19 7.15 5.92
CA PRO A 54 10.62 7.02 6.11
C PRO A 54 11.34 7.47 4.83
N LEU A 55 12.16 8.51 4.94
CA LEU A 55 13.02 8.94 3.85
C LEU A 55 14.12 7.88 3.67
N ARG A 56 14.21 7.31 2.46
CA ARG A 56 15.30 6.41 2.11
C ARG A 56 16.52 7.27 1.81
N ILE A 57 17.51 7.27 2.71
CA ILE A 57 18.84 7.82 2.42
C ILE A 57 19.49 6.84 1.43
N LEU A 58 19.62 7.26 0.18
CA LEU A 58 20.48 6.58 -0.79
C LEU A 58 21.93 6.92 -0.43
N LYS A 59 22.75 5.90 -0.20
CA LYS A 59 24.20 6.04 -0.03
C LYS A 59 24.86 6.32 -1.37
#